data_AF-A0A9D4N2H7-F1
#
_entry.id   AF-A0A9D4N2H7-F1
#
_cell.length_a   1.000
_cell.length_b   1.000
_cell.length_c   1.000
_cell.angle_alpha   90.00
_cell.angle_beta   90.00
_cell.angle_gamma   90.00
#
_symmetry.space_group_name_H-M   'P 1'
#
loop_
_entity.id
_entity.type
_entity.pdbx_description
1 polymer ?
#
loop_
_entity_poly.entity_id
_entity_poly.type
_entity_poly.pdbx_seq_one_letter_code
_entity_poly.pdbx_strand_id
1 'polypeptide(L)'
;MILLSIVANCFQSLRRNMSNTMLSIIISISLLSSCMGIGEVIWAVNCGGEAHTDINGIRYQEDKLPVGISSDYGKSLVIQRVVPQDQILYQTERYHVNSFGYDVPLTKDGDYVLVLKFSEVWFTTANQKV
;
A
#
# COMPACT_ATOMS: atom_id res chain seq x y z
N MET A 1 -29.10 15.56 -4.42
CA MET A 1 -30.22 15.75 -3.45
C MET A 1 -31.02 14.49 -3.15
N ILE A 2 -30.99 13.42 -3.97
CA ILE A 2 -31.78 12.20 -3.72
C ILE A 2 -31.04 11.19 -2.81
N LEU A 3 -29.70 11.17 -2.86
CA LEU A 3 -28.88 10.25 -2.04
C LEU A 3 -28.87 10.60 -0.54
N LEU A 4 -28.89 11.89 -0.17
CA LEU A 4 -28.94 12.33 1.23
C LEU A 4 -30.26 11.94 1.91
N SER A 5 -31.37 11.93 1.17
CA SER A 5 -32.71 11.64 1.71
C SER A 5 -32.89 10.16 2.08
N ILE A 6 -32.24 9.25 1.34
CA ILE A 6 -32.31 7.81 1.62
C ILE A 6 -31.51 7.46 2.88
N VAL A 7 -30.31 8.05 3.04
CA VAL A 7 -29.49 7.87 4.25
C VAL A 7 -30.18 8.45 5.48
N ALA A 8 -30.78 9.64 5.37
CA ALA A 8 -31.51 10.28 6.47
C ALA A 8 -32.76 9.49 6.91
N ASN A 9 -33.53 8.94 5.96
CA ASN A 9 -34.71 8.13 6.27
C ASN A 9 -34.35 6.76 6.86
N CYS A 10 -33.24 6.16 6.41
CA CYS A 10 -32.71 4.92 7.00
C CYS A 10 -32.28 5.16 8.46
N PHE A 11 -31.59 6.29 8.73
CA PHE A 11 -31.18 6.68 10.07
C PHE A 11 -32.38 6.97 11.00
N GLN A 12 -33.42 7.62 10.50
CA GLN A 12 -34.66 7.87 11.25
C GLN A 12 -35.45 6.57 11.54
N SER A 13 -35.41 5.61 10.63
CA SER A 13 -36.02 4.27 10.81
C SER A 13 -35.26 3.45 11.86
N LEU A 14 -33.92 3.45 11.85
CA LEU A 14 -33.09 2.80 12.88
C LEU A 14 -33.27 3.43 14.28
N ARG A 15 -33.48 4.76 14.35
CA ARG A 15 -33.72 5.48 15.62
C ARG A 15 -34.96 5.01 16.37
N ARG A 16 -35.95 4.42 15.68
CA ARG A 16 -37.25 4.06 16.27
C ARG A 16 -37.24 2.78 17.11
N ASN A 17 -36.26 1.89 16.96
CA ASN A 17 -36.27 0.55 17.58
C ASN A 17 -35.00 0.17 18.38
N MET A 18 -34.00 1.06 18.49
CA MET A 18 -32.70 0.73 19.09
C MET A 18 -32.45 1.47 20.41
N SER A 19 -31.98 0.74 21.43
CA SER A 19 -31.49 1.33 22.69
C SER A 19 -30.37 2.35 22.43
N ASN A 20 -30.31 3.42 23.21
CA ASN A 20 -29.24 4.44 23.15
C ASN A 20 -27.83 3.82 23.24
N THR A 21 -27.68 2.69 23.95
CA THR A 21 -26.42 1.94 24.00
C THR A 21 -26.05 1.30 22.66
N MET A 22 -27.03 0.75 21.94
CA MET A 22 -26.82 0.15 20.62
C MET A 22 -26.54 1.22 19.56
N LEU A 23 -27.18 2.39 19.66
CA LEU A 23 -26.88 3.54 18.80
C LEU A 23 -25.47 4.05 19.03
N SER A 24 -25.02 4.15 20.29
CA SER A 24 -23.65 4.54 20.64
C SER A 24 -22.61 3.54 20.09
N ILE A 25 -22.89 2.24 20.14
CA ILE A 25 -21.99 1.21 19.61
C ILE A 25 -21.88 1.32 18.09
N ILE A 26 -23.00 1.51 17.38
CA ILE A 26 -22.99 1.66 15.91
C ILE A 26 -22.24 2.92 15.48
N ILE A 27 -22.42 4.04 16.19
CA ILE A 27 -21.69 5.28 15.91
C ILE A 27 -20.19 5.10 16.16
N SER A 28 -19.79 4.45 17.25
CA SER A 28 -18.37 4.15 17.51
C SER A 28 -17.77 3.23 16.44
N ILE A 29 -18.49 2.21 15.99
CA ILE A 29 -18.04 1.29 14.92
C ILE A 29 -17.88 2.03 13.58
N SER A 30 -18.84 2.90 13.23
CA SER A 30 -18.78 3.67 11.97
C SER A 30 -17.69 4.76 11.98
N LEU A 31 -17.40 5.36 13.14
CA LEU A 31 -16.26 6.25 13.32
C LEU A 31 -14.91 5.50 13.26
N LEU A 32 -14.86 4.25 13.73
CA LEU A 32 -13.68 3.39 13.58
C LEU A 32 -13.42 2.98 12.11
N SER A 33 -14.47 2.72 11.32
CA SER A 33 -14.32 2.37 9.90
C SER A 33 -13.76 3.50 9.02
N SER A 34 -13.87 4.76 9.44
CA SER A 34 -13.44 5.91 8.63
C SER A 34 -11.95 6.26 8.79
N CYS A 35 -11.18 5.49 9.57
CA CYS A 35 -9.75 5.74 9.81
C CYS A 35 -8.78 4.98 8.87
N MET A 36 -9.27 4.12 7.97
CA MET A 36 -8.41 3.39 7.03
C MET A 36 -8.05 4.29 5.83
N GLY A 37 -7.20 5.28 6.09
CA GLY A 37 -6.79 6.33 5.14
C GLY A 37 -5.70 5.90 4.16
N ILE A 38 -5.70 4.65 3.71
CA ILE A 38 -4.90 4.21 2.56
C ILE A 38 -5.94 3.94 1.48
N GLY A 39 -5.93 4.72 0.39
CA GLY A 39 -6.80 4.45 -0.75
C GLY A 39 -6.66 3.00 -1.23
N GLU A 40 -7.56 2.56 -2.10
CA GLU A 40 -7.52 1.20 -2.64
C GLU A 40 -6.16 0.91 -3.29
N VAL A 41 -5.38 -0.01 -2.69
CA VAL A 41 -4.13 -0.47 -3.28
C VAL A 41 -4.46 -1.54 -4.30
N ILE A 42 -4.43 -1.14 -5.57
CA ILE A 42 -4.72 -2.04 -6.70
C ILE A 42 -3.54 -2.94 -7.06
N TRP A 43 -2.31 -2.52 -6.75
CA TRP A 43 -1.09 -3.24 -7.10
C TRP A 43 0.12 -2.75 -6.28
N ALA A 44 0.95 -3.70 -5.83
CA ALA A 44 2.21 -3.42 -5.15
C ALA A 44 3.15 -4.62 -5.33
N VAL A 45 4.44 -4.38 -5.61
CA VAL A 45 5.45 -5.43 -5.84
C VAL A 45 6.71 -5.17 -5.01
N ASN A 46 7.29 -6.23 -4.44
CA ASN A 46 8.61 -6.16 -3.80
C ASN A 46 9.70 -6.47 -4.84
N CYS A 47 10.26 -5.43 -5.46
CA CYS A 47 11.21 -5.58 -6.56
C CYS A 47 12.40 -6.48 -6.19
N GLY A 48 12.62 -7.54 -6.98
CA GLY A 48 13.69 -8.52 -6.77
C GLY A 48 13.54 -9.41 -5.53
N GLY A 49 12.39 -9.35 -4.83
CA GLY A 49 12.17 -10.05 -3.58
C GLY A 49 10.89 -10.87 -3.52
N GLU A 50 10.73 -11.56 -2.40
CA GLU A 50 9.54 -12.36 -2.07
C GLU A 50 8.36 -11.47 -1.65
N ALA A 51 7.16 -12.07 -1.61
CA ALA A 51 5.96 -11.37 -1.15
C ALA A 51 6.08 -10.93 0.32
N HIS A 52 5.61 -9.73 0.64
CA HIS A 52 5.66 -9.15 1.98
C HIS A 52 4.42 -8.30 2.25
N THR A 53 3.90 -8.32 3.47
CA THR A 53 2.83 -7.41 3.91
C THR A 53 3.40 -6.40 4.88
N ASP A 54 3.30 -5.13 4.55
CA ASP A 54 3.85 -4.05 5.36
C ASP A 54 3.01 -3.74 6.61
N ILE A 55 3.50 -2.88 7.51
CA ILE A 55 2.77 -2.58 8.75
C ILE A 55 1.43 -1.88 8.52
N ASN A 56 1.24 -1.27 7.35
CA ASN A 56 0.01 -0.60 6.96
C ASN A 56 -0.98 -1.59 6.33
N GLY A 57 -0.62 -2.88 6.22
CA GLY A 57 -1.44 -3.92 5.61
C GLY A 57 -1.35 -3.96 4.08
N ILE A 58 -0.41 -3.24 3.46
CA ILE A 58 -0.20 -3.29 2.03
C ILE A 58 0.54 -4.58 1.69
N ARG A 59 -0.09 -5.44 0.90
CA ARG A 59 0.53 -6.68 0.41
C ARG A 59 1.31 -6.43 -0.87
N TYR A 60 2.62 -6.43 -0.76
CA TYR A 60 3.56 -6.48 -1.87
C TYR A 60 3.65 -7.91 -2.40
N GLN A 61 3.38 -8.11 -3.68
CA GLN A 61 3.55 -9.40 -4.33
C GLN A 61 5.03 -9.69 -4.59
N GLU A 62 5.36 -10.98 -4.66
CA GLU A 62 6.67 -11.45 -5.14
C GLU A 62 6.95 -10.92 -6.56
N ASP A 63 8.18 -10.50 -6.81
CA ASP A 63 8.59 -10.03 -8.12
C ASP A 63 8.98 -11.19 -9.05
N LYS A 64 8.10 -11.44 -10.03
CA LYS A 64 8.24 -12.50 -11.04
C LYS A 64 8.74 -11.99 -12.39
N LEU A 65 9.21 -10.75 -12.47
CA LEU A 65 9.68 -10.19 -13.73
C LEU A 65 10.91 -10.97 -14.23
N PRO A 66 10.91 -11.46 -15.49
CA PRO A 66 12.05 -12.21 -16.03
C PRO A 66 13.20 -11.30 -16.48
N VAL A 67 12.92 -10.02 -16.69
CA VAL A 67 13.87 -9.02 -17.17
C VAL A 67 14.55 -8.33 -15.99
N GLY A 68 15.86 -8.07 -16.11
CA GLY A 68 16.67 -7.51 -15.03
C GLY A 68 17.15 -8.56 -14.04
N ILE A 69 17.94 -8.10 -13.07
CA ILE A 69 18.62 -8.93 -12.10
C ILE A 69 18.04 -8.62 -10.72
N SER A 70 17.48 -9.65 -10.08
CA SER A 70 17.11 -9.62 -8.66
C SER A 70 18.36 -9.66 -7.80
N SER A 71 18.44 -8.80 -6.79
CA SER A 71 19.57 -8.69 -5.88
C SER A 71 19.06 -8.56 -4.45
N ASP A 72 19.68 -9.27 -3.53
CA ASP A 72 19.43 -9.17 -2.09
C ASP A 72 20.64 -8.61 -1.33
N TYR A 73 21.52 -7.92 -2.04
CA TYR A 73 22.73 -7.29 -1.51
C TYR A 73 22.42 -6.42 -0.27
N GLY A 74 21.28 -5.72 -0.30
CA GLY A 74 20.81 -4.86 0.78
C GLY A 74 20.46 -5.59 2.07
N LYS A 75 20.24 -6.91 2.09
CA LYS A 75 19.88 -7.67 3.31
C LYS A 75 20.95 -7.61 4.40
N SER A 76 22.20 -7.37 4.03
CA SER A 76 23.32 -7.20 4.97
C SER A 76 23.33 -5.82 5.66
N LEU A 77 22.53 -4.87 5.17
CA LEU A 77 22.48 -3.49 5.62
C LEU A 77 21.25 -3.23 6.49
N VAL A 78 21.40 -2.39 7.50
CA VAL A 78 20.27 -1.89 8.28
C VAL A 78 19.71 -0.65 7.59
N ILE A 79 18.44 -0.71 7.18
CA ILE A 79 17.77 0.41 6.52
C ILE A 79 17.18 1.34 7.59
N GLN A 80 17.65 2.58 7.60
CA GLN A 80 17.20 3.60 8.55
C GLN A 80 15.85 4.20 8.12
N ARG A 81 15.12 4.81 9.07
CA ARG A 81 13.82 5.49 8.84
C ARG A 81 12.70 4.56 8.36
N VAL A 82 12.88 3.25 8.49
CA VAL A 82 11.89 2.21 8.21
C VAL A 82 11.78 1.33 9.44
N VAL A 83 10.56 0.92 9.78
CA VAL A 83 10.33 -0.03 10.88
C VAL A 83 10.98 -1.37 10.54
N PRO A 84 11.54 -2.11 11.52
CA PRO A 84 12.30 -3.33 11.26
C PRO A 84 11.58 -4.37 10.38
N GLN A 85 10.26 -4.50 10.53
CA GLN A 85 9.42 -5.44 9.79
C GLN A 85 9.39 -5.14 8.28
N ASP A 86 9.51 -3.88 7.89
CA ASP A 86 9.36 -3.43 6.51
C ASP A 86 10.71 -3.18 5.82
N GLN A 87 11.83 -3.36 6.53
CA GLN A 87 13.15 -3.17 5.93
C GLN A 87 13.37 -4.07 4.71
N ILE A 88 12.75 -5.25 4.67
CA ILE A 88 12.86 -6.18 3.54
C ILE A 88 12.47 -5.53 2.20
N LEU A 89 11.51 -4.60 2.20
CA LEU A 89 11.06 -3.84 1.01
C LEU A 89 12.13 -2.89 0.45
N TYR A 90 13.21 -2.66 1.20
CA TYR A 90 14.33 -1.78 0.84
C TYR A 90 15.67 -2.53 0.79
N GLN A 91 15.65 -3.83 1.09
CA GLN A 91 16.83 -4.70 1.14
C GLN A 91 16.93 -5.62 -0.08
N THR A 92 15.83 -5.81 -0.81
CA THR A 92 15.80 -6.44 -2.13
C THR A 92 15.60 -5.39 -3.22
N GLU A 93 16.23 -5.62 -4.36
CA GLU A 93 16.15 -4.74 -5.51
C GLU A 93 16.08 -5.53 -6.82
N ARG A 94 15.55 -4.88 -7.85
CA ARG A 94 15.75 -5.30 -9.24
C ARG A 94 16.49 -4.20 -9.98
N TYR A 95 17.64 -4.55 -10.55
CA TYR A 95 18.42 -3.64 -11.37
C TYR A 95 18.56 -4.15 -12.80
N HIS A 96 18.88 -3.25 -13.72
CA HIS A 96 19.22 -3.60 -15.09
C HIS A 96 20.20 -2.56 -15.64
N VAL A 97 21.06 -2.98 -16.55
CA VAL A 97 21.96 -2.08 -17.31
C VAL A 97 21.25 -1.27 -18.41
N ASN A 98 19.99 -1.61 -18.71
CA ASN A 98 19.14 -1.01 -19.74
C ASN A 98 17.78 -0.72 -19.09
N SER A 99 16.73 -0.53 -19.89
CA SER A 99 15.36 -0.35 -19.40
C SER A 99 14.66 -1.68 -19.13
N PHE A 100 13.82 -1.69 -18.08
CA PHE A 100 12.76 -2.67 -17.86
C PHE A 100 11.53 -1.94 -17.31
N GLY A 101 10.39 -2.62 -17.26
CA GLY A 101 9.14 -2.05 -16.73
C GLY A 101 8.24 -3.13 -16.13
N TYR A 102 7.24 -2.67 -15.38
CA TYR A 102 6.16 -3.51 -14.85
C TYR A 102 4.85 -3.14 -15.54
N ASP A 103 4.11 -4.16 -15.96
CA ASP A 103 2.75 -3.99 -16.44
C ASP A 103 1.78 -4.08 -15.27
N VAL A 104 1.07 -2.99 -15.00
CA VAL A 104 0.08 -2.90 -13.91
C VAL A 104 -1.32 -3.15 -14.50
N PRO A 105 -2.05 -4.19 -14.06
CA PRO A 105 -3.37 -4.49 -14.60
C PRO A 105 -4.43 -3.52 -14.07
N LEU A 106 -4.66 -2.42 -14.79
CA LEU A 106 -5.72 -1.46 -14.49
C LEU A 106 -7.07 -1.97 -15.02
N THR A 107 -8.12 -1.86 -14.20
CA THR A 107 -9.48 -2.32 -14.55
C THR A 107 -10.47 -1.18 -14.83
N LYS A 108 -10.10 0.06 -14.51
CA LYS A 108 -10.92 1.26 -14.64
C LYS A 108 -10.03 2.43 -15.05
N ASP A 109 -10.63 3.46 -15.64
CA ASP A 109 -9.95 4.72 -15.86
C ASP A 109 -10.07 5.60 -14.61
N GLY A 110 -9.03 6.40 -14.32
CA GLY A 110 -9.04 7.33 -13.19
C GLY A 110 -7.66 7.87 -12.84
N ASP A 111 -7.62 8.65 -11.77
CA ASP A 111 -6.38 9.18 -11.20
C ASP A 111 -5.72 8.13 -10.30
N TYR A 112 -4.46 7.83 -10.57
CA TYR A 112 -3.67 6.86 -9.82
C TYR A 112 -2.50 7.54 -9.12
N VAL A 113 -2.22 7.10 -7.90
CA VAL A 113 -1.02 7.51 -7.17
C VAL A 113 0.01 6.38 -7.28
N LEU A 114 1.14 6.67 -7.92
CA LEU A 114 2.29 5.77 -7.94
C LEU A 114 3.26 6.14 -6.81
N VAL A 115 3.48 5.20 -5.90
CA VAL A 115 4.46 5.34 -4.82
C VAL A 115 5.67 4.46 -5.13
N LEU A 116 6.83 5.09 -5.33
CA LEU A 116 8.10 4.40 -5.54
C LEU A 116 8.96 4.52 -4.28
N LYS A 117 9.35 3.37 -3.73
CA LYS A 117 10.25 3.25 -2.58
C LYS A 117 11.63 2.88 -3.11
N PHE A 118 12.61 3.76 -2.92
CA PHE A 118 13.98 3.55 -3.42
C PHE A 118 14.96 3.36 -2.27
N SER A 119 15.95 2.50 -2.50
CA SER A 119 17.12 2.28 -1.67
C SER A 119 18.33 2.12 -2.60
N GLU A 120 19.36 2.93 -2.42
CA GLU A 120 20.64 2.75 -3.11
C GLU A 120 21.60 2.06 -2.14
N VAL A 121 21.96 0.81 -2.45
CA VAL A 121 22.78 -0.04 -1.58
C VAL A 121 24.13 -0.39 -2.21
N TRP A 122 24.37 -0.04 -3.48
CA TRP A 122 25.57 -0.39 -4.22
C TRP A 122 26.49 0.80 -4.44
N PHE A 123 25.96 1.90 -5.00
CA PHE A 123 26.73 3.10 -5.27
C PHE A 123 26.87 3.97 -4.02
N THR A 124 28.10 4.36 -3.71
CA THR A 124 28.42 5.09 -2.47
C THR A 124 28.60 6.59 -2.70
N THR A 125 28.55 7.05 -3.94
CA THR A 125 28.71 8.47 -4.30
C THR A 125 27.62 8.94 -5.27
N ALA A 126 27.32 10.23 -5.20
CA ALA A 126 26.34 10.86 -6.08
C ALA A 126 26.79 10.78 -7.56
N ASN A 127 25.82 10.80 -8.48
CA ASN A 127 26.02 10.77 -9.94
C ASN A 127 26.63 9.47 -10.50
N GLN A 128 26.79 8.41 -9.71
CA GLN A 128 27.13 7.08 -10.26
C GLN A 128 25.90 6.39 -10.89
N LYS A 129 24.71 6.74 -10.41
CA LYS A 129 23.40 6.37 -10.95
C LYS A 129 22.52 7.63 -10.93
N VAL A 130 21.80 7.87 -12.03
CA VAL A 130 20.93 9.05 -12.23
C VAL A 130 19.55 8.58 -12.63
#